data_AF-M6GCL7-F1
#
_entry.id   AF-M6GCL7-F1
#
_cell.length_a   1.000
_cell.length_b   1.000
_cell.length_c   1.000
_cell.angle_alpha   90.00
_cell.angle_beta   90.00
_cell.angle_gamma   90.00
#
_symmetry.space_group_name_H-M   'P 1'
#
loop_
_entity.id
_entity.type
_entity.pdbx_description
1 polymer ?
#
loop_
_entity_poly.entity_id
_entity_poly.type
_entity_poly.pdbx_seq_one_letter_code
_entity_poly.pdbx_strand_id
1 'polypeptide(L)'
;MDENQNRVIRFFDKTLNGHEKIKLHLKGTEFQIKVWEALLKIPEGQLSSYSDIADLIGQENASRAVGTAIGKNPIGYLIPCHRVIKSTGGIGEYRWGSERKMAMIGWEASKVKI
;
A
#
# COMPACT_ATOMS: atom_id res chain seq x y z
N MET A 1 4.81 25.64 1.20
CA MET A 1 4.48 24.24 1.52
C MET A 1 4.17 24.15 2.99
N ASP A 2 3.12 23.42 3.35
CA ASP A 2 2.85 23.13 4.76
C ASP A 2 3.84 22.10 5.33
N GLU A 3 3.86 21.96 6.66
CA GLU A 3 4.77 21.05 7.36
C GLU A 3 4.62 19.59 6.89
N ASN A 4 3.42 19.14 6.56
CA ASN A 4 3.17 17.78 6.10
C ASN A 4 3.74 17.55 4.69
N GLN A 5 3.60 18.52 3.80
CA GLN A 5 4.21 18.46 2.46
C GLN A 5 5.74 18.34 2.55
N ASN A 6 6.38 19.10 3.46
CA ASN A 6 7.82 19.01 3.67
C ASN A 6 8.25 17.63 4.20
N ARG A 7 7.47 17.03 5.10
CA ARG A 7 7.70 15.67 5.61
C ARG A 7 7.59 14.61 4.52
N VAL A 8 6.63 14.76 3.60
CA VAL A 8 6.50 13.87 2.45
C VAL A 8 7.75 13.96 1.57
N ILE A 9 8.23 15.17 1.25
CA ILE A 9 9.46 15.32 0.45
C ILE A 9 10.66 14.65 1.15
N ARG A 10 10.85 14.91 2.45
CA ARG A 10 11.95 14.30 3.22
C ARG A 10 11.86 12.78 3.28
N PHE A 11 10.65 12.22 3.37
CA PHE A 11 10.45 10.77 3.34
C PHE A 11 10.93 10.14 2.03
N PHE A 12 10.81 10.85 0.91
CA PHE A 12 11.31 10.39 -0.39
C PHE A 12 12.79 10.70 -0.63
N ASP A 13 13.37 11.62 0.13
CA ASP A 13 14.79 11.96 0.06
C ASP A 13 15.64 10.94 0.82
N LYS A 14 16.14 9.95 0.08
CA LYS A 14 16.99 8.87 0.61
C LYS A 14 18.34 9.33 1.17
N THR A 15 18.72 10.60 1.02
CA THR A 15 19.97 11.12 1.60
C THR A 15 19.85 11.39 3.10
N LEU A 16 18.63 11.47 3.63
CA LEU A 16 18.34 11.66 5.04
C LEU A 16 18.06 10.29 5.68
N ASN A 17 19.08 9.70 6.30
CA ASN A 17 19.05 8.40 7.01
C ASN A 17 18.14 8.40 8.26
N GLY A 18 16.84 8.64 8.08
CA GLY A 18 15.83 8.54 9.14
C GLY A 18 14.47 8.23 8.55
N HIS A 19 13.85 7.13 8.99
CA HIS A 19 12.45 6.84 8.69
C HIS A 19 11.56 7.87 9.40
N GLU A 20 11.39 9.05 8.81
CA GLU A 20 10.48 10.07 9.32
C GLU A 20 9.05 9.51 9.24
N LYS A 21 8.47 9.18 10.41
CA LYS A 21 7.09 8.68 10.47
C LYS A 21 6.16 9.80 10.05
N ILE A 22 5.35 9.59 9.02
CA ILE A 22 4.30 10.52 8.60
C ILE A 22 2.99 10.12 9.29
N LYS A 23 2.34 11.06 9.99
CA LYS A 23 1.00 10.83 10.55
C LYS A 23 -0.04 11.05 9.47
N LEU A 24 -0.88 10.05 9.23
CA LEU A 24 -1.98 10.13 8.27
C LEU A 24 -3.31 10.28 9.02
N HIS A 25 -4.13 11.25 8.61
CA HIS A 25 -5.49 11.39 9.09
C HIS A 25 -6.44 10.86 8.01
N LEU A 26 -7.11 9.74 8.30
CA LEU A 26 -7.92 9.00 7.34
C LEU A 26 -9.39 9.02 7.74
N LYS A 27 -10.27 9.08 6.74
CA LYS A 27 -11.72 8.90 6.89
C LYS A 27 -12.14 7.68 6.08
N GLY A 28 -12.71 6.68 6.75
CA GLY A 28 -13.19 5.45 6.15
C GLY A 28 -14.08 4.69 7.12
N THR A 29 -14.74 3.63 6.63
CA THR A 29 -15.44 2.68 7.52
C THR A 29 -14.44 1.89 8.35
N GLU A 30 -14.88 1.31 9.47
CA GLU A 30 -13.99 0.46 10.29
C GLU A 30 -13.31 -0.65 9.47
N PHE A 31 -14.05 -1.26 8.54
CA PHE A 31 -13.51 -2.26 7.63
C PHE A 31 -12.42 -1.68 6.72
N GLN A 32 -12.64 -0.49 6.15
CA GLN A 32 -11.63 0.18 5.31
C GLN A 32 -10.37 0.51 6.10
N ILE A 33 -10.52 1.06 7.32
CA ILE A 33 -9.38 1.38 8.18
C ILE A 33 -8.57 0.11 8.49
N LYS A 34 -9.23 -0.98 8.91
CA LYS A 34 -8.55 -2.26 9.16
C LYS A 34 -7.79 -2.79 7.94
N VAL A 35 -8.40 -2.72 6.76
CA VAL A 35 -7.73 -3.10 5.50
C VAL A 35 -6.50 -2.22 5.27
N TRP A 36 -6.62 -0.89 5.39
CA TRP A 36 -5.50 0.02 5.14
C TRP A 36 -4.36 -0.14 6.16
N GLU A 37 -4.69 -0.42 7.42
CA GLU A 37 -3.71 -0.79 8.45
C GLU A 37 -2.99 -2.10 8.12
N ALA A 38 -3.72 -3.10 7.60
CA ALA A 38 -3.11 -4.35 7.15
C ALA A 38 -2.14 -4.13 5.97
N LEU A 39 -2.47 -3.24 5.03
CA LEU A 39 -1.57 -2.89 3.92
C LEU A 39 -0.23 -2.33 4.42
N LEU A 40 -0.23 -1.50 5.47
CA LEU A 40 1.00 -0.93 6.04
C LEU A 40 1.96 -1.98 6.60
N LYS A 41 1.50 -3.20 6.83
CA LYS A 41 2.33 -4.33 7.30
C LYS A 41 3.07 -5.03 6.16
N ILE A 42 2.70 -4.80 4.90
CA ILE A 42 3.37 -5.42 3.75
C ILE A 42 4.73 -4.74 3.52
N PRO A 43 5.86 -5.47 3.66
CA PRO A 43 7.18 -4.88 3.47
C PRO A 43 7.38 -4.37 2.03
N GLU A 44 8.27 -3.41 1.86
CA GLU A 44 8.71 -2.97 0.53
C GLU A 44 9.33 -4.12 -0.26
N GLY A 45 8.95 -4.24 -1.54
CA GLY A 45 9.40 -5.31 -2.43
C GLY A 45 8.70 -6.66 -2.21
N GLN A 46 7.81 -6.77 -1.22
CA GLN A 46 6.97 -7.95 -1.03
C GLN A 46 5.57 -7.73 -1.58
N LEU A 47 4.97 -8.82 -2.06
CA LEU A 47 3.61 -8.86 -2.54
C LEU A 47 2.73 -9.68 -1.60
N SER A 48 1.45 -9.34 -1.58
CA SER A 48 0.42 -10.07 -0.86
C SER A 48 -0.79 -10.25 -1.77
N SER A 49 -1.67 -11.19 -1.44
CA SER A 49 -2.91 -11.42 -2.16
C SER A 49 -4.12 -10.80 -1.46
N TYR A 50 -5.23 -10.62 -2.18
CA TYR A 50 -6.48 -10.17 -1.55
C TYR A 50 -6.97 -11.11 -0.44
N SER A 51 -6.73 -12.42 -0.57
CA SER A 51 -7.06 -13.41 0.46
C SER A 51 -6.12 -13.30 1.65
N ASP A 52 -4.82 -13.11 1.46
CA ASP A 52 -3.88 -12.94 2.58
C ASP A 52 -4.27 -11.74 3.46
N ILE A 53 -4.71 -10.65 2.84
CA ILE A 53 -5.20 -9.47 3.57
C ILE A 53 -6.51 -9.78 4.29
N ALA A 54 -7.39 -10.55 3.67
CA ALA A 54 -8.64 -11.00 4.29
C ALA A 54 -8.36 -11.85 5.55
N ASP A 55 -7.40 -12.76 5.46
CA ASP A 55 -6.94 -13.61 6.57
C ASP A 55 -6.28 -12.77 7.67
N LEU A 56 -5.43 -11.81 7.29
CA LEU A 56 -4.71 -10.93 8.21
C LEU A 56 -5.64 -10.04 9.05
N ILE A 57 -6.84 -9.72 8.54
CA ILE A 57 -7.87 -8.98 9.28
C ILE A 57 -8.92 -9.89 9.94
N GLY A 58 -8.75 -11.21 9.89
CA GLY A 58 -9.65 -12.21 10.49
C GLY A 58 -10.99 -12.34 9.74
N GLN A 59 -10.99 -12.19 8.42
CA GLN A 59 -12.17 -12.19 7.56
C GLN A 59 -11.93 -13.03 6.29
N GLU A 60 -11.58 -14.31 6.43
CA GLU A 60 -11.07 -15.21 5.36
C GLU A 60 -11.89 -15.15 4.04
N ASN A 61 -13.21 -15.02 4.13
CA ASN A 61 -14.11 -15.00 2.97
C ASN A 61 -14.33 -13.61 2.34
N ALA A 62 -13.62 -12.58 2.81
CA ALA A 62 -13.86 -11.18 2.45
C ALA A 62 -12.97 -10.63 1.32
N SER A 63 -12.28 -11.47 0.56
CA SER A 63 -11.35 -11.06 -0.52
C SER A 63 -11.91 -9.99 -1.47
N ARG A 64 -13.19 -10.11 -1.90
CA ARG A 64 -13.84 -9.12 -2.77
C ARG A 64 -14.09 -7.78 -2.05
N ALA A 65 -14.50 -7.83 -0.79
CA ALA A 65 -14.72 -6.64 0.03
C ALA A 65 -13.39 -5.93 0.32
N VAL A 66 -12.33 -6.71 0.60
CA VAL A 66 -10.95 -6.22 0.71
C VAL A 66 -10.53 -5.50 -0.56
N GLY A 67 -10.73 -6.10 -1.75
CA GLY A 67 -10.43 -5.45 -3.03
C GLY A 67 -11.13 -4.09 -3.19
N THR A 68 -12.41 -4.01 -2.80
CA THR A 68 -13.17 -2.74 -2.80
C THR A 68 -12.58 -1.72 -1.82
N ALA A 69 -12.22 -2.14 -0.61
CA ALA A 69 -11.61 -1.26 0.39
C ALA A 69 -10.22 -0.76 -0.04
N ILE A 70 -9.40 -1.62 -0.65
CA ILE A 70 -8.11 -1.25 -1.24
C ILE A 70 -8.30 -0.19 -2.34
N GLY A 71 -9.27 -0.39 -3.25
CA GLY A 71 -9.59 0.58 -4.31
C GLY A 71 -10.06 1.94 -3.79
N LYS A 72 -10.62 1.98 -2.57
CA LYS A 72 -11.04 3.22 -1.90
C LYS A 72 -9.94 3.91 -1.11
N ASN A 73 -8.73 3.35 -1.04
CA ASN A 73 -7.59 3.99 -0.38
C ASN A 73 -7.36 5.41 -0.94
N PRO A 74 -7.42 6.47 -0.12
CA PRO A 74 -7.20 7.84 -0.58
C PRO A 74 -5.73 8.22 -0.71
N ILE A 75 -4.80 7.45 -0.14
CA ILE A 75 -3.37 7.80 -0.06
C ILE A 75 -2.52 6.75 -0.78
N GLY A 76 -2.17 7.02 -2.03
CA GLY A 76 -1.32 6.14 -2.82
C GLY A 76 0.11 6.11 -2.30
N TYR A 77 0.83 5.03 -2.61
CA TYR A 77 2.23 4.76 -2.23
C TYR A 77 2.49 4.63 -0.72
N LEU A 78 2.16 5.66 0.09
CA LEU A 78 2.35 5.64 1.55
C LEU A 78 1.51 4.55 2.22
N ILE A 79 0.25 4.37 1.79
CA ILE A 79 -0.51 3.15 2.07
C ILE A 79 -0.32 2.24 0.85
N PRO A 80 0.46 1.15 0.98
CA PRO A 80 1.04 0.43 -0.15
C PRO A 80 0.05 -0.55 -0.81
N CYS A 81 -1.10 -0.02 -1.23
CA CYS A 81 -2.14 -0.76 -1.95
C CYS A 81 -1.68 -1.35 -3.29
N HIS A 82 -0.59 -0.85 -3.88
CA HIS A 82 0.02 -1.42 -5.07
C HIS A 82 0.65 -2.79 -4.83
N ARG A 83 0.99 -3.15 -3.57
CA ARG A 83 1.60 -4.44 -3.22
C ARG A 83 0.60 -5.61 -3.16
N VAL A 84 -0.69 -5.36 -3.31
CA VAL A 84 -1.72 -6.42 -3.31
C VAL A 84 -2.09 -6.81 -4.74
N ILE A 85 -1.96 -8.09 -5.06
CA ILE A 85 -2.26 -8.66 -6.39
C ILE A 85 -3.24 -9.84 -6.28
N LYS A 86 -3.65 -10.39 -7.43
CA LYS A 86 -4.43 -11.63 -7.46
C LYS A 86 -3.53 -12.80 -7.01
N SER A 87 -4.09 -13.77 -6.29
CA SER A 87 -3.38 -15.00 -5.88
C SER A 87 -2.83 -15.80 -7.07
N THR A 88 -3.39 -15.62 -8.27
CA THR A 88 -2.92 -16.21 -9.53
C THR A 88 -1.71 -15.50 -10.14
N GLY A 89 -1.17 -14.47 -9.49
CA GLY A 89 -0.03 -13.66 -9.99
C GLY A 89 -0.44 -12.45 -10.83
N GLY A 90 -1.72 -12.30 -11.17
CA GLY A 90 -2.20 -11.15 -11.95
C GLY A 90 -2.17 -9.85 -11.14
N ILE A 91 -1.57 -8.79 -11.69
CA ILE A 91 -1.40 -7.49 -11.00
C ILE A 91 -2.73 -6.87 -10.58
N GLY A 92 -3.78 -7.00 -11.41
CA GLY A 92 -5.10 -6.41 -11.14
C GLY A 92 -5.11 -4.89 -11.25
N GLU A 93 -6.26 -4.31 -10.93
CA GLU A 93 -6.49 -2.87 -11.09
C GLU A 93 -5.83 -2.02 -10.00
N TYR A 94 -5.70 -0.72 -10.30
CA TYR A 94 -5.17 0.28 -9.39
C TYR A 94 -5.91 1.59 -9.56
N ARG A 95 -6.25 2.26 -8.45
CA ARG A 95 -6.98 3.54 -8.46
C ARG A 95 -6.30 4.60 -9.33
N TRP A 96 -4.96 4.59 -9.37
CA TRP A 96 -4.16 5.52 -10.17
C TRP A 96 -3.57 4.87 -11.43
N GLY A 97 -4.16 3.80 -11.94
CA GLY A 97 -3.76 3.14 -13.18
C GLY A 97 -2.78 1.97 -13.01
N SER A 98 -3.03 0.88 -13.72
CA SER A 98 -2.28 -0.38 -13.64
C SER A 98 -0.80 -0.21 -14.02
N GLU A 99 -0.48 0.66 -14.98
CA GLU A 99 0.90 1.00 -15.36
C GLU A 99 1.72 1.50 -14.17
N ARG A 100 1.15 2.42 -13.37
CA ARG A 100 1.82 2.94 -12.17
C ARG A 100 2.04 1.84 -11.14
N LYS A 101 1.05 0.96 -10.95
CA LYS A 101 1.16 -0.20 -10.05
C LYS A 101 2.31 -1.11 -10.49
N MET A 102 2.38 -1.46 -11.76
CA MET A 102 3.48 -2.28 -12.31
C MET A 102 4.84 -1.61 -12.15
N ALA A 103 4.94 -0.31 -12.46
CA ALA A 103 6.19 0.43 -12.32
C ALA A 103 6.70 0.46 -10.88
N MET A 104 5.81 0.69 -9.90
CA MET A 104 6.18 0.67 -8.48
C MET A 104 6.60 -0.72 -8.01
N ILE A 105 5.85 -1.77 -8.37
CA ILE A 105 6.21 -3.16 -8.02
C ILE A 105 7.59 -3.50 -8.60
N GLY A 106 7.81 -3.22 -9.88
CA GLY A 106 9.09 -3.48 -10.54
C GLY A 106 10.25 -2.69 -9.93
N TRP A 107 10.02 -1.42 -9.58
CA TRP A 107 11.03 -0.59 -8.91
C TRP A 107 11.36 -1.07 -7.50
N GLU A 108 10.37 -1.47 -6.71
CA GLU A 108 10.63 -2.03 -5.38
C GLU A 108 11.37 -3.38 -5.47
N ALA A 109 11.00 -4.24 -6.43
CA ALA A 109 11.63 -5.54 -6.64
C ALA A 109 13.06 -5.46 -7.19
N SER A 110 13.41 -4.40 -7.93
CA SER A 110 14.74 -4.21 -8.50
C SER A 110 15.77 -3.63 -7.51
N LYS A 111 15.34 -3.22 -6.31
CA LYS A 111 16.26 -2.73 -5.28
C LYS A 111 17.11 -3.87 -4.74
N VAL A 112 18.33 -3.96 -5.24
CA VAL A 112 19.37 -4.82 -4.66
C VAL A 112 19.76 -4.25 -3.30
N LYS A 113 19.63 -5.04 -2.23
CA LYS A 113 20.29 -4.74 -0.96
C LYS A 113 21.78 -5.04 -1.16
N ILE A 114 22.55 -4.00 -1.50
CA ILE A 114 24.02 -4.04 -1.50
C ILE A 114 24.50 -3.81 -0.08
#